data_AF-V5H352-F1
#
_entry.id   AF-V5H352-F1
#
_cell.length_a   1.000
_cell.length_b   1.000
_cell.length_c   1.000
_cell.angle_alpha   90.00
_cell.angle_beta   90.00
_cell.angle_gamma   90.00
#
_symmetry.space_group_name_H-M   'P 1'
#
loop_
_entity.id
_entity.type
_entity.pdbx_description
1 polymer ?
#
loop_
_entity_poly.entity_id
_entity_poly.type
_entity_poly.pdbx_seq_one_letter_code
_entity_poly.pdbx_strand_id
1 'polypeptide(L)'
;MNMMDVLHTIAFDVFLCMSQLFSYYLYTVYIFFAKEMSDFRENSLSPKARTSVQKIQEDLILDGQGASDGRPGEEPPEAKDRMPAPRLSPVVDLSSSEQLYGLAQRVVAAESLLFLSDQFVFLVPHLEALLPSTKRSSVQAYVQTVSMSAELRQPAYMTVAARALDYDQVLSRMEKVRWDLHEIPAQHSPYVDILIRELQVFLMRLSEVAKLIPIPKEATAVLWEHCVRISNRTFIEGFSQARRCTPEGRARMQLDYQQFVSKVEKLVELRPLPDRELVEANVKAYYLTEKGLHQWITQRGKEYAPKHLVGLVNCVAHLNKKGRQALLGLIEETDRTKK
;
A
#
# COMPACT_ATOMS: atom_id res chain seq x y z
N MET A 1 -2.87 41.10 -30.56
CA MET A 1 -1.42 40.83 -30.50
C MET A 1 -0.79 41.24 -29.16
N ASN A 2 -1.07 42.43 -28.59
CA ASN A 2 -0.48 42.88 -27.31
C ASN A 2 -0.67 41.97 -26.06
N MET A 3 -1.68 41.09 -26.01
CA MET A 3 -1.88 40.19 -24.86
C MET A 3 -0.94 38.97 -24.88
N MET A 4 -0.52 38.54 -26.08
CA MET A 4 0.42 37.42 -26.25
C MET A 4 1.87 37.84 -25.91
N ASP A 5 2.24 39.09 -26.14
CA ASP A 5 3.58 39.59 -25.79
C ASP A 5 3.79 39.75 -24.28
N VAL A 6 2.74 40.10 -23.53
CA VAL A 6 2.77 40.16 -22.05
C VAL A 6 2.81 38.75 -21.44
N LEU A 7 2.20 37.75 -22.08
CA LEU A 7 2.27 36.37 -21.60
C LEU A 7 3.71 35.83 -21.60
N HIS A 8 4.56 36.24 -22.55
CA HIS A 8 5.97 35.85 -22.56
C HIS A 8 6.77 36.42 -21.40
N THR A 9 6.46 37.64 -20.93
CA THR A 9 7.23 38.25 -19.84
C THR A 9 6.95 37.63 -18.48
N ILE A 10 5.72 37.14 -18.26
CA ILE A 10 5.30 36.49 -17.01
C ILE A 10 5.24 34.96 -17.09
N ALA A 11 5.60 34.36 -18.23
CA ALA A 11 5.45 32.92 -18.47
C ALA A 11 6.10 32.05 -17.39
N PHE A 12 7.27 32.49 -16.87
CA PHE A 12 7.97 31.76 -15.83
C PHE A 12 7.25 31.86 -14.48
N ASP A 13 6.70 33.02 -14.12
CA ASP A 13 5.93 33.19 -12.88
C ASP A 13 4.65 32.36 -12.92
N VAL A 14 3.96 32.35 -14.06
CA VAL A 14 2.77 31.48 -14.28
C VAL A 14 3.15 30.01 -14.12
N PHE A 15 4.27 29.58 -14.71
CA PHE A 15 4.77 28.22 -14.54
C PHE A 15 5.06 27.88 -13.08
N LEU A 16 5.68 28.79 -12.32
CA LEU A 16 5.94 28.60 -10.89
C LEU A 16 4.65 28.49 -10.08
N CYS A 17 3.67 29.37 -10.30
CA CYS A 17 2.38 29.32 -9.60
C CYS A 17 1.61 28.03 -9.92
N MET A 18 1.59 27.61 -11.19
CA MET A 18 1.01 26.32 -11.59
C MET A 18 1.73 25.16 -10.90
N SER A 19 3.05 25.26 -10.80
CA SER A 19 3.88 24.25 -10.16
C SER A 19 3.59 24.13 -8.66
N GLN A 20 3.50 25.26 -7.97
CA GLN A 20 3.14 25.33 -6.56
C GLN A 20 1.73 24.78 -6.32
N LEU A 21 0.76 25.13 -7.17
CA LEU A 21 -0.63 24.66 -7.03
C LEU A 21 -0.73 23.14 -7.09
N PHE A 22 -0.08 22.51 -8.06
CA PHE A 22 -0.08 21.05 -8.14
C PHE A 22 0.73 20.40 -7.00
N SER A 23 1.85 20.98 -6.59
CA SER A 23 2.59 20.48 -5.41
C SER A 23 1.75 20.54 -4.15
N TYR A 24 1.01 21.64 -3.94
CA TYR A 24 0.09 21.78 -2.82
C TYR A 24 -1.02 20.73 -2.88
N TYR A 25 -1.58 20.48 -4.08
CA TYR A 25 -2.61 19.46 -4.26
C TYR A 25 -2.08 18.04 -4.00
N LEU A 26 -0.90 17.71 -4.54
CA LEU A 26 -0.22 16.44 -4.28
C LEU A 26 0.00 16.23 -2.79
N TYR A 27 0.52 17.24 -2.09
CA TYR A 27 0.71 17.20 -0.64
C TYR A 27 -0.61 17.03 0.12
N THR A 28 -1.67 17.68 -0.33
CA THR A 28 -3.02 17.54 0.23
C THR A 28 -3.53 16.10 0.11
N VAL A 29 -3.42 15.50 -1.08
CA VAL A 29 -3.80 14.09 -1.30
C VAL A 29 -2.96 13.17 -0.43
N TYR A 30 -1.66 13.44 -0.32
CA TYR A 30 -0.76 12.67 0.55
C TYR A 30 -1.20 12.71 2.01
N ILE A 31 -1.38 13.91 2.58
CA ILE A 31 -1.72 14.08 4.00
C ILE A 31 -3.08 13.46 4.34
N PHE A 32 -4.09 13.64 3.49
CA PHE A 32 -5.44 13.17 3.80
C PHE A 32 -5.63 11.68 3.57
N PHE A 33 -5.00 11.10 2.55
CA PHE A 33 -5.37 9.77 2.08
C PHE A 33 -4.24 8.75 2.09
N ALA A 34 -2.98 9.17 1.95
CA ALA A 34 -1.84 8.25 1.83
C ALA A 34 -0.99 8.13 3.11
N LYS A 35 -0.78 9.22 3.85
CA LYS A 35 0.21 9.33 4.93
C LYS A 35 0.13 8.20 5.96
N GLU A 36 -1.07 7.86 6.43
CA GLU A 36 -1.25 6.80 7.43
C GLU A 36 -0.63 5.46 6.98
N MET A 37 -0.96 5.03 5.76
CA MET A 37 -0.40 3.80 5.21
C MET A 37 1.06 3.95 4.81
N SER A 38 1.46 5.17 4.45
CA SER A 38 2.83 5.48 4.10
C SER A 38 3.79 5.33 5.28
N ASP A 39 3.36 5.81 6.45
CA ASP A 39 4.11 5.74 7.70
C ASP A 39 4.10 4.31 8.28
N PHE A 40 2.98 3.58 8.13
CA PHE A 40 2.85 2.21 8.62
C PHE A 40 3.66 1.18 7.82
N ARG A 41 3.82 1.39 6.49
CA ARG A 41 4.62 0.50 5.64
C ARG A 41 5.81 1.20 5.03
N GLU A 42 6.99 0.78 5.46
CA GLU A 42 8.30 1.22 4.98
C GLU A 42 8.55 1.04 3.47
N ASN A 43 7.63 0.48 2.68
CA ASN A 43 7.78 0.29 1.23
C ASN A 43 6.56 0.79 0.41
N SER A 44 5.67 1.55 1.02
CA SER A 44 4.48 2.13 0.38
C SER A 44 4.80 3.21 -0.67
N LEU A 45 5.85 4.00 -0.40
CA LEU A 45 6.38 5.06 -1.26
C LEU A 45 7.88 4.83 -1.46
N SER A 46 8.38 5.12 -2.67
CA SER A 46 9.80 5.10 -2.96
C SER A 46 10.55 6.14 -2.10
N PRO A 47 11.85 5.95 -1.83
CA PRO A 47 12.66 6.96 -1.15
C PRO A 47 12.58 8.32 -1.87
N LYS A 48 12.52 8.31 -3.21
CA LYS A 48 12.38 9.53 -4.01
C LYS A 48 11.04 10.24 -3.75
N ALA A 49 9.92 9.52 -3.77
CA ALA A 49 8.62 10.10 -3.50
C ALA A 49 8.53 10.69 -2.09
N ARG A 50 9.10 10.01 -1.08
CA ARG A 50 9.14 10.55 0.29
C ARG A 50 9.94 11.84 0.38
N THR A 51 11.13 11.86 -0.22
CA THR A 51 11.94 13.07 -0.28
C THR A 51 11.23 14.20 -1.02
N SER A 52 10.51 13.91 -2.11
CA SER A 52 9.73 14.92 -2.83
C SER A 52 8.60 15.49 -1.98
N VAL A 53 7.85 14.65 -1.26
CA VAL A 53 6.79 15.11 -0.34
C VAL A 53 7.36 15.94 0.81
N GLN A 54 8.49 15.53 1.38
CA GLN A 54 9.19 16.30 2.43
C GLN A 54 9.63 17.67 1.92
N LYS A 55 10.22 17.75 0.72
CA LYS A 55 10.58 19.02 0.10
C LYS A 55 9.36 19.91 -0.12
N ILE A 56 8.24 19.36 -0.60
CA ILE A 56 7.01 20.14 -0.75
C ILE A 56 6.56 20.69 0.61
N GLN A 57 6.63 19.91 1.68
CA GLN A 57 6.31 20.38 3.02
C GLN A 57 7.22 21.55 3.44
N GLU A 58 8.54 21.37 3.34
CA GLU A 58 9.54 22.36 3.75
C GLU A 58 9.47 23.66 2.94
N ASP A 59 9.26 23.54 1.62
CA ASP A 59 9.31 24.67 0.70
C ASP A 59 7.98 25.43 0.62
N LEU A 60 6.84 24.73 0.73
CA LEU A 60 5.52 25.28 0.40
C LEU A 60 4.55 25.39 1.58
N ILE A 61 4.76 24.67 2.68
CA ILE A 61 3.77 24.57 3.76
C ILE A 61 4.19 25.36 4.99
N LEU A 62 3.29 26.19 5.49
CA LEU A 62 3.41 26.84 6.79
C LEU A 62 3.03 25.83 7.88
N ASP A 63 4.05 25.25 8.52
CA ASP A 63 3.85 24.47 9.73
C ASP A 63 3.44 25.44 10.85
N GLY A 64 2.20 25.30 11.33
CA GLY A 64 1.63 26.12 12.42
C GLY A 64 2.37 26.01 13.77
N GLN A 65 3.50 25.31 13.82
CA GLN A 65 4.41 25.23 14.97
C GLN A 65 5.33 26.46 15.10
N GLY A 66 5.48 27.28 14.06
CA GLY A 66 6.27 28.54 14.11
C GLY A 66 5.49 29.79 14.50
N ALA A 67 4.18 29.68 14.75
CA ALA A 67 3.28 30.84 14.88
C ALA A 67 3.11 31.35 16.32
N SER A 68 3.82 30.83 17.33
CA SER A 68 3.61 31.25 18.73
C SER A 68 4.50 32.40 19.23
N ASP A 69 5.56 32.78 18.51
CA ASP A 69 6.56 33.73 19.05
C ASP A 69 6.60 35.09 18.33
N GLY A 70 5.68 35.32 17.37
CA GLY A 70 5.57 36.58 16.63
C GLY A 70 4.55 37.54 17.22
N ARG A 71 4.90 38.83 17.30
CA ARG A 71 3.96 39.91 17.64
C ARG A 71 2.77 39.91 16.66
N PRO A 72 1.53 40.17 17.11
CA PRO A 72 0.39 40.29 16.20
C PRO A 72 0.62 41.45 15.22
N GLY A 73 0.78 41.13 13.93
CA GLY A 73 0.81 42.12 12.85
C GLY A 73 2.04 42.12 11.92
N GLU A 74 3.07 41.33 12.19
CA GLU A 74 4.22 41.18 11.27
C GLU A 74 4.22 39.79 10.64
N GLU A 75 3.82 39.69 9.35
CA GLU A 75 4.06 38.48 8.56
C GLU A 75 5.58 38.32 8.36
N PRO A 76 6.18 37.17 8.74
CA PRO A 76 7.58 36.90 8.44
C PRO A 76 7.85 37.05 6.93
N PRO A 77 9.02 37.55 6.50
CA PRO A 77 9.36 37.61 5.08
C PRO A 77 9.23 36.26 4.36
N GLU A 78 9.47 35.16 5.09
CA GLU A 78 9.33 33.77 4.63
C GLU A 78 7.87 33.30 4.46
N ALA A 79 6.89 34.04 4.98
CA ALA A 79 5.48 33.68 4.90
C ALA A 79 4.81 34.09 3.57
N LYS A 80 5.45 34.96 2.77
CA LYS A 80 4.82 35.49 1.54
C LYS A 80 4.55 34.45 0.46
N ASP A 81 5.36 33.40 0.39
CA ASP A 81 5.27 32.38 -0.67
C ASP A 81 4.84 30.99 -0.15
N ARG A 82 4.60 30.84 1.16
CA ARG A 82 4.17 29.57 1.78
C ARG A 82 2.69 29.58 2.10
N MET A 83 2.08 28.42 1.99
CA MET A 83 0.64 28.23 2.12
C MET A 83 0.29 27.53 3.45
N PRO A 84 -0.84 27.86 4.09
CA PRO A 84 -1.32 27.12 5.25
C PRO A 84 -1.48 25.62 4.96
N ALA A 85 -1.15 24.79 5.95
CA ALA A 85 -1.36 23.35 5.85
C ALA A 85 -2.82 23.02 5.48
N PRO A 86 -3.05 22.06 4.56
CA PRO A 86 -4.38 21.71 4.11
C PRO A 86 -5.21 21.12 5.26
N ARG A 87 -6.49 21.49 5.32
CA ARG A 87 -7.43 20.99 6.34
C ARG A 87 -8.57 20.23 5.69
N LEU A 88 -8.83 19.02 6.18
CA LEU A 88 -9.92 18.20 5.67
C LEU A 88 -11.26 18.84 6.07
N SER A 89 -12.18 18.94 5.12
CA SER A 89 -13.53 19.44 5.41
C SER A 89 -14.23 18.53 6.43
N PRO A 90 -14.93 19.08 7.43
CA PRO A 90 -15.64 18.29 8.45
C PRO A 90 -16.80 17.46 7.86
N VAL A 91 -17.23 17.75 6.63
CA VAL A 91 -18.25 16.98 5.91
C VAL A 91 -17.71 15.65 5.39
N VAL A 92 -16.39 15.52 5.27
CA VAL A 92 -15.75 14.29 4.78
C VAL A 92 -15.62 13.28 5.91
N ASP A 93 -16.37 12.19 5.82
CA ASP A 93 -16.28 11.06 6.74
C ASP A 93 -15.36 9.96 6.18
N LEU A 94 -14.21 9.75 6.82
CA LEU A 94 -13.25 8.69 6.50
C LEU A 94 -13.35 7.49 7.46
N SER A 95 -14.33 7.48 8.36
CA SER A 95 -14.51 6.47 9.41
C SER A 95 -15.62 5.46 9.10
N SER A 96 -16.58 5.82 8.24
CA SER A 96 -17.69 4.92 7.89
C SER A 96 -17.24 3.66 7.15
N SER A 97 -17.49 2.50 7.77
CA SER A 97 -17.29 1.19 7.16
C SER A 97 -18.22 0.93 5.96
N GLU A 98 -19.44 1.48 6.01
CA GLU A 98 -20.43 1.35 4.93
C GLU A 98 -19.97 2.06 3.65
N GLN A 99 -19.33 3.22 3.80
CA GLN A 99 -18.75 3.99 2.69
C GLN A 99 -17.29 3.62 2.39
N LEU A 100 -16.84 2.46 2.86
CA LEU A 100 -15.49 1.95 2.64
C LEU A 100 -14.40 2.98 3.03
N TYR A 101 -14.57 3.61 4.19
CA TYR A 101 -13.61 4.56 4.78
C TYR A 101 -13.28 5.74 3.86
N GLY A 102 -14.33 6.31 3.26
CA GLY A 102 -14.23 7.45 2.35
C GLY A 102 -13.71 7.08 0.97
N LEU A 103 -14.06 5.90 0.45
CA LEU A 103 -13.55 5.44 -0.85
C LEU A 103 -13.87 6.42 -1.97
N ALA A 104 -15.06 7.04 -1.97
CA ALA A 104 -15.44 8.01 -2.98
C ALA A 104 -14.46 9.21 -3.02
N GLN A 105 -14.13 9.76 -1.86
CA GLN A 105 -13.21 10.89 -1.74
C GLN A 105 -11.78 10.49 -2.10
N ARG A 106 -11.35 9.28 -1.72
CA ARG A 106 -10.05 8.71 -2.11
C ARG A 106 -9.91 8.57 -3.61
N VAL A 107 -10.95 8.06 -4.29
CA VAL A 107 -10.98 7.93 -5.76
C VAL A 107 -10.93 9.31 -6.41
N VAL A 108 -11.79 10.25 -5.99
CA VAL A 108 -11.76 11.61 -6.55
C VAL A 108 -10.38 12.24 -6.38
N ALA A 109 -9.76 12.11 -5.21
CA ALA A 109 -8.46 12.71 -4.92
C ALA A 109 -7.29 12.07 -5.70
N ALA A 110 -7.20 10.75 -5.74
CA ALA A 110 -6.12 10.06 -6.44
C ALA A 110 -6.24 10.20 -7.96
N GLU A 111 -7.45 10.07 -8.51
CA GLU A 111 -7.68 10.05 -9.95
C GLU A 111 -7.62 11.45 -10.55
N SER A 112 -8.10 12.48 -9.84
CA SER A 112 -7.91 13.87 -10.28
C SER A 112 -6.45 14.29 -10.25
N LEU A 113 -5.67 13.86 -9.26
CA LEU A 113 -4.24 14.15 -9.16
C LEU A 113 -3.48 13.54 -10.35
N LEU A 114 -3.84 12.31 -10.73
CA LEU A 114 -3.22 11.64 -11.86
C LEU A 114 -3.63 12.25 -13.19
N PHE A 115 -4.89 12.62 -13.34
CA PHE A 115 -5.33 13.40 -14.49
C PHE A 115 -4.55 14.71 -14.60
N LEU A 116 -4.42 15.47 -13.51
CA LEU A 116 -3.64 16.71 -13.50
C LEU A 116 -2.17 16.44 -13.86
N SER A 117 -1.59 15.34 -13.36
CA SER A 117 -0.23 14.93 -13.70
C SER A 117 -0.07 14.73 -15.21
N ASP A 118 -1.00 14.02 -15.84
CA ASP A 118 -1.00 13.80 -17.29
C ASP A 118 -1.16 15.12 -18.07
N GLN A 119 -2.02 16.03 -17.60
CA GLN A 119 -2.16 17.35 -18.21
C GLN A 119 -0.86 18.16 -18.10
N PHE A 120 -0.17 18.10 -16.97
CA PHE A 120 1.12 18.76 -16.81
C PHE A 120 2.18 18.19 -17.75
N VAL A 121 2.28 16.87 -17.85
CA VAL A 121 3.21 16.20 -18.78
C VAL A 121 2.90 16.61 -20.23
N PHE A 122 1.62 16.66 -20.60
CA PHE A 122 1.18 17.12 -21.93
C PHE A 122 1.59 18.58 -22.21
N LEU A 123 1.59 19.45 -21.19
CA LEU A 123 1.96 20.85 -21.33
C LEU A 123 3.49 21.08 -21.45
N VAL A 124 4.33 20.11 -21.09
CA VAL A 124 5.80 20.26 -21.05
C VAL A 124 6.39 20.84 -22.35
N PRO A 125 6.08 20.31 -23.56
CA PRO A 125 6.67 20.84 -24.79
C PRO A 125 6.31 22.31 -25.04
N HIS A 126 5.12 22.73 -24.62
CA HIS A 126 4.65 24.10 -24.75
C HIS A 126 5.35 25.02 -23.74
N LEU A 127 5.51 24.56 -22.50
CA LEU A 127 6.27 25.27 -21.47
C LEU A 127 7.73 25.46 -21.88
N GLU A 128 8.37 24.43 -22.44
CA GLU A 128 9.75 24.52 -22.92
C GLU A 128 9.94 25.44 -24.14
N ALA A 129 8.88 25.63 -24.95
CA ALA A 129 8.88 26.56 -26.06
C ALA A 129 8.65 28.02 -25.63
N LEU A 130 7.85 28.24 -24.59
CA LEU A 130 7.53 29.57 -24.06
C LEU A 130 8.61 30.12 -23.12
N LEU A 131 9.31 29.24 -22.40
CA LEU A 131 10.29 29.62 -21.39
C LEU A 131 11.71 29.75 -21.97
N PRO A 132 12.55 30.65 -21.41
CA PRO A 132 13.97 30.73 -21.76
C PRO A 132 14.70 29.42 -21.52
N SER A 133 15.69 29.11 -22.37
CA SER A 133 16.49 27.87 -22.28
C SER A 133 17.17 27.68 -20.91
N THR A 134 17.51 28.77 -20.22
CA THR A 134 18.09 28.79 -18.87
C THR A 134 17.16 28.24 -17.79
N LYS A 135 15.84 28.15 -18.06
CA LYS A 135 14.81 27.67 -17.12
C LYS A 135 14.34 26.24 -17.41
N ARG A 136 14.88 25.56 -18.42
CA ARG A 136 14.50 24.18 -18.76
C ARG A 136 14.75 23.19 -17.63
N SER A 137 15.82 23.38 -16.85
CA SER A 137 16.10 22.54 -15.68
C SER A 137 14.99 22.60 -14.63
N SER A 138 14.34 23.76 -14.46
CA SER A 138 13.19 23.93 -13.56
C SER A 138 11.98 23.13 -14.04
N VAL A 139 11.71 23.12 -15.36
CA VAL A 139 10.64 22.32 -15.95
C VAL A 139 10.90 20.83 -15.72
N GLN A 140 12.12 20.36 -15.98
CA GLN A 140 12.49 18.95 -15.80
C GLN A 140 12.43 18.50 -14.33
N ALA A 141 12.90 19.33 -13.39
CA ALA A 141 12.78 19.06 -11.97
C ALA A 141 11.31 18.95 -11.53
N TYR A 142 10.45 19.78 -12.13
CA TYR A 142 9.02 19.76 -11.84
C TYR A 142 8.32 18.51 -12.40
N VAL A 143 8.61 18.13 -13.64
CA VAL A 143 8.11 16.87 -14.23
C VAL A 143 8.48 15.66 -13.37
N GLN A 144 9.68 15.65 -12.79
CA GLN A 144 10.08 14.60 -11.86
C GLN A 144 9.17 14.55 -10.62
N THR A 145 8.77 15.71 -10.09
CA THR A 145 7.82 15.79 -8.96
C THR A 145 6.43 15.29 -9.37
N VAL A 146 5.95 15.73 -10.54
CA VAL A 146 4.66 15.32 -11.11
C VAL A 146 4.58 13.80 -11.27
N SER A 147 5.65 13.17 -11.72
CA SER A 147 5.70 11.70 -11.91
C SER A 147 5.55 10.89 -10.62
N MET A 148 5.79 11.49 -9.45
CA MET A 148 5.60 10.82 -8.15
C MET A 148 4.13 10.72 -7.74
N SER A 149 3.22 11.46 -8.39
CA SER A 149 1.77 11.41 -8.11
C SER A 149 1.20 9.99 -8.18
N ALA A 150 1.69 9.18 -9.12
CA ALA A 150 1.24 7.80 -9.32
C ALA A 150 1.51 6.91 -8.11
N GLU A 151 2.57 7.21 -7.35
CA GLU A 151 2.92 6.45 -6.15
C GLU A 151 1.90 6.65 -5.02
N LEU A 152 1.14 7.76 -5.00
CA LEU A 152 0.13 8.02 -3.96
C LEU A 152 -1.12 7.15 -4.12
N ARG A 153 -1.37 6.61 -5.32
CA ARG A 153 -2.56 5.78 -5.60
C ARG A 153 -2.59 4.52 -4.72
N GLN A 154 -1.45 3.87 -4.54
CA GLN A 154 -1.31 2.65 -3.74
C GLN A 154 -1.68 2.87 -2.26
N PRO A 155 -0.96 3.71 -1.48
CA PRO A 155 -1.30 3.94 -0.08
C PRO A 155 -2.70 4.56 0.12
N ALA A 156 -3.19 5.38 -0.83
CA ALA A 156 -4.54 5.96 -0.76
C ALA A 156 -5.64 4.89 -0.74
N TYR A 157 -5.51 3.84 -1.55
CA TYR A 157 -6.48 2.73 -1.59
C TYR A 157 -6.18 1.62 -0.58
N MET A 158 -4.92 1.49 -0.15
CA MET A 158 -4.52 0.49 0.83
C MET A 158 -5.29 0.59 2.15
N THR A 159 -5.57 1.81 2.63
CA THR A 159 -6.36 2.02 3.86
C THR A 159 -7.74 1.38 3.78
N VAL A 160 -8.37 1.44 2.61
CA VAL A 160 -9.70 0.86 2.38
C VAL A 160 -9.61 -0.66 2.51
N ALA A 161 -8.69 -1.29 1.80
CA ALA A 161 -8.52 -2.75 1.84
C ALA A 161 -8.14 -3.25 3.24
N ALA A 162 -7.26 -2.55 3.95
CA ALA A 162 -6.80 -2.96 5.27
C ALA A 162 -7.87 -2.87 6.36
N ARG A 163 -8.86 -1.98 6.20
CA ARG A 163 -9.93 -1.75 7.19
C ARG A 163 -11.25 -2.40 6.82
N ALA A 164 -11.50 -2.65 5.53
CA ALA A 164 -12.78 -3.15 5.05
C ALA A 164 -13.04 -4.63 5.37
N LEU A 165 -11.99 -5.38 5.74
CA LEU A 165 -12.07 -6.79 6.07
C LEU A 165 -11.52 -7.04 7.47
N ASP A 166 -12.23 -7.85 8.27
CA ASP A 166 -11.82 -8.22 9.62
C ASP A 166 -10.78 -9.37 9.61
N TYR A 167 -9.54 -9.03 9.23
CA TYR A 167 -8.43 -9.99 9.17
C TYR A 167 -8.06 -10.55 10.55
N ASP A 168 -8.23 -9.78 11.61
CA ASP A 168 -7.94 -10.21 12.98
C ASP A 168 -8.91 -11.30 13.44
N GLN A 169 -10.19 -11.19 13.09
CA GLN A 169 -11.14 -12.26 13.34
C GLN A 169 -10.80 -13.53 12.56
N VAL A 170 -10.32 -13.42 11.32
CA VAL A 170 -9.85 -14.56 10.55
C VAL A 170 -8.67 -15.24 11.27
N LEU A 171 -7.68 -14.47 11.73
CA LEU A 171 -6.55 -15.00 12.51
C LEU A 171 -6.99 -15.67 13.81
N SER A 172 -7.90 -15.05 14.57
CA SER A 172 -8.46 -15.63 15.79
C SER A 172 -9.16 -16.98 15.55
N ARG A 173 -9.75 -17.16 14.37
CA ARG A 173 -10.35 -18.44 13.98
C ARG A 173 -9.30 -19.45 13.52
N MET A 174 -8.28 -19.01 12.80
CA MET A 174 -7.14 -19.86 12.42
C MET A 174 -6.40 -20.41 13.64
N GLU A 175 -6.25 -19.62 14.72
CA GLU A 175 -5.64 -20.07 15.97
C GLU A 175 -6.36 -21.28 16.60
N LYS A 176 -7.69 -21.34 16.41
CA LYS A 176 -8.54 -22.44 16.91
C LYS A 176 -8.52 -23.67 16.02
N VAL A 177 -7.90 -23.61 14.84
CA VAL A 177 -7.80 -24.75 13.92
C VAL A 177 -6.75 -25.73 14.42
N ARG A 178 -7.14 -27.00 14.47
CA ARG A 178 -6.25 -28.10 14.82
C ARG A 178 -5.45 -28.54 13.58
N TRP A 179 -4.12 -28.40 13.65
CA TRP A 179 -3.17 -28.77 12.59
C TRP A 179 -2.44 -30.11 12.86
N ASP A 180 -2.65 -30.73 14.02
CA ASP A 180 -2.18 -32.08 14.38
C ASP A 180 -3.31 -33.11 14.18
N LEU A 181 -3.52 -33.51 12.94
CA LEU A 181 -4.58 -34.42 12.52
C LEU A 181 -4.01 -35.81 12.26
N HIS A 182 -4.90 -36.81 12.32
CA HIS A 182 -4.58 -38.20 11.95
C HIS A 182 -5.21 -38.60 10.60
N GLU A 183 -6.18 -37.81 10.12
CA GLU A 183 -6.86 -38.01 8.85
C GLU A 183 -7.06 -36.65 8.17
N ILE A 184 -7.00 -36.63 6.83
CA ILE A 184 -7.21 -35.43 6.04
C ILE A 184 -8.72 -35.12 6.03
N PRO A 185 -9.14 -33.92 6.48
CA PRO A 185 -10.55 -33.53 6.42
C PRO A 185 -11.05 -33.46 4.97
N ALA A 186 -12.31 -33.87 4.74
CA ALA A 186 -12.94 -33.76 3.43
C ALA A 186 -13.30 -32.32 3.03
N GLN A 187 -13.33 -31.39 3.99
CA GLN A 187 -13.73 -29.99 3.79
C GLN A 187 -12.66 -29.04 4.33
N HIS A 188 -12.63 -27.84 3.74
CA HIS A 188 -11.80 -26.74 4.20
C HIS A 188 -12.29 -26.19 5.56
N SER A 189 -11.43 -25.43 6.21
CA SER A 189 -11.69 -24.81 7.50
C SER A 189 -12.71 -23.66 7.41
N PRO A 190 -13.61 -23.48 8.40
CA PRO A 190 -14.66 -22.46 8.37
C PRO A 190 -14.17 -21.01 8.25
N TYR A 191 -12.93 -20.71 8.63
CA TYR A 191 -12.38 -19.35 8.50
C TYR A 191 -12.25 -18.92 7.03
N VAL A 192 -12.09 -19.86 6.11
CA VAL A 192 -11.98 -19.59 4.67
C VAL A 192 -13.29 -19.01 4.14
N ASP A 193 -14.43 -19.60 4.52
CA ASP A 193 -15.75 -19.10 4.12
C ASP A 193 -16.02 -17.71 4.68
N ILE A 194 -15.53 -17.42 5.89
CA ILE A 194 -15.66 -16.11 6.52
C ILE A 194 -14.85 -15.07 5.74
N LEU A 195 -13.59 -15.37 5.40
CA LEU A 195 -12.78 -14.47 4.59
C LEU A 195 -13.38 -14.24 3.19
N ILE A 196 -13.94 -15.27 2.55
CA ILE A 196 -14.64 -15.13 1.28
C ILE A 196 -15.89 -14.25 1.44
N ARG A 197 -16.64 -14.41 2.53
CA ARG A 197 -17.82 -13.58 2.82
C ARG A 197 -17.45 -12.12 3.03
N GLU A 198 -16.36 -11.82 3.72
CA GLU A 198 -15.85 -10.44 3.87
C GLU A 198 -15.51 -9.84 2.49
N LEU A 199 -14.86 -10.59 1.60
CA LEU A 199 -14.59 -10.15 0.22
C LEU A 199 -15.87 -9.92 -0.60
N GLN A 200 -16.91 -10.73 -0.40
CA GLN A 200 -18.22 -10.53 -1.04
C GLN A 200 -18.93 -9.28 -0.51
N VAL A 201 -18.87 -9.03 0.80
CA VAL A 201 -19.41 -7.81 1.42
C VAL A 201 -18.67 -6.58 0.90
N PHE A 202 -17.34 -6.67 0.79
CA PHE A 202 -16.53 -5.63 0.16
C PHE A 202 -16.98 -5.33 -1.27
N LEU A 203 -17.18 -6.36 -2.11
CA LEU A 203 -17.69 -6.19 -3.48
C LEU A 203 -19.07 -5.52 -3.52
N MET A 204 -19.99 -5.88 -2.62
CA MET A 204 -21.30 -5.23 -2.51
C MET A 204 -21.16 -3.75 -2.15
N ARG A 205 -20.35 -3.41 -1.13
CA ARG A 205 -20.11 -2.01 -0.73
C ARG A 205 -19.41 -1.21 -1.82
N LEU A 206 -18.46 -1.82 -2.53
CA LEU A 206 -17.79 -1.21 -3.67
C LEU A 206 -18.80 -0.84 -4.76
N SER A 207 -19.79 -1.71 -5.00
CA SER A 207 -20.88 -1.46 -5.94
C SER A 207 -21.79 -0.32 -5.51
N GLU A 208 -22.04 -0.14 -4.21
CA GLU A 208 -22.78 1.02 -3.68
C GLU A 208 -22.00 2.33 -3.88
N VAL A 209 -20.69 2.34 -3.62
CA VAL A 209 -19.85 3.52 -3.87
C VAL A 209 -19.80 3.86 -5.37
N ALA A 210 -19.77 2.84 -6.24
CA ALA A 210 -19.78 3.02 -7.69
C ALA A 210 -21.09 3.66 -8.22
N LYS A 211 -22.18 3.68 -7.44
CA LYS A 211 -23.40 4.44 -7.77
C LYS A 211 -23.25 5.94 -7.51
N LEU A 212 -22.36 6.32 -6.60
CA LEU A 212 -22.12 7.72 -6.22
C LEU A 212 -21.14 8.39 -7.19
N ILE A 213 -20.08 7.68 -7.57
CA ILE A 213 -19.06 8.16 -8.49
C ILE A 213 -18.57 7.04 -9.42
N PRO A 214 -18.11 7.35 -10.65
CA PRO A 214 -17.39 6.39 -11.46
C PRO A 214 -16.08 5.96 -10.79
N ILE A 215 -15.89 4.65 -10.62
CA ILE A 215 -14.63 4.10 -10.12
C ILE A 215 -13.84 3.55 -11.32
N PRO A 216 -12.65 4.09 -11.64
CA PRO A 216 -11.83 3.58 -12.73
C PRO A 216 -11.45 2.10 -12.52
N LYS A 217 -11.20 1.40 -13.62
CA LYS A 217 -10.78 -0.02 -13.56
C LYS A 217 -9.44 -0.17 -12.84
N GLU A 218 -8.55 0.79 -13.03
CA GLU A 218 -7.24 0.86 -12.40
C GLU A 218 -7.37 0.99 -10.87
N ALA A 219 -8.27 1.84 -10.39
CA ALA A 219 -8.57 1.97 -8.96
C ALA A 219 -9.16 0.67 -8.38
N THR A 220 -10.10 0.06 -9.10
CA THR A 220 -10.70 -1.23 -8.74
C THR A 220 -9.64 -2.33 -8.66
N ALA A 221 -8.71 -2.37 -9.62
CA ALA A 221 -7.62 -3.33 -9.65
C ALA A 221 -6.69 -3.17 -8.44
N VAL A 222 -6.29 -1.94 -8.09
CA VAL A 222 -5.44 -1.67 -6.92
C VAL A 222 -6.13 -2.05 -5.61
N LEU A 223 -7.42 -1.75 -5.46
CA LEU A 223 -8.20 -2.15 -4.29
C LEU A 223 -8.21 -3.67 -4.11
N TRP A 224 -8.53 -4.41 -5.17
CA TRP A 224 -8.53 -5.87 -5.14
C TRP A 224 -7.13 -6.45 -4.94
N GLU A 225 -6.11 -5.84 -5.53
CA GLU A 225 -4.74 -6.25 -5.32
C GLU A 225 -4.39 -6.19 -3.83
N HIS A 226 -4.71 -5.09 -3.14
CA HIS A 226 -4.49 -4.98 -1.71
C HIS A 226 -5.32 -5.99 -0.90
N CYS A 227 -6.61 -6.15 -1.20
CA CYS A 227 -7.47 -7.12 -0.49
C CYS A 227 -6.90 -8.54 -0.59
N VAL A 228 -6.44 -8.95 -1.77
CA VAL A 228 -5.86 -10.29 -1.99
C VAL A 228 -4.48 -10.41 -1.34
N ARG A 229 -3.60 -9.40 -1.47
CA ARG A 229 -2.27 -9.41 -0.82
C ARG A 229 -2.39 -9.53 0.71
N ILE A 230 -3.31 -8.77 1.32
CA ILE A 230 -3.51 -8.82 2.77
C ILE A 230 -4.09 -10.18 3.17
N SER A 231 -5.07 -10.70 2.41
CA SER A 231 -5.62 -12.06 2.63
C SER A 231 -4.53 -13.13 2.58
N ASN A 232 -3.65 -13.10 1.56
CA ASN A 232 -2.54 -14.05 1.43
C ASN A 232 -1.54 -13.92 2.58
N ARG A 233 -1.27 -12.70 3.06
CA ARG A 233 -0.48 -12.48 4.27
C ARG A 233 -1.17 -13.02 5.53
N THR A 234 -2.50 -12.92 5.63
CA THR A 234 -3.29 -13.50 6.73
C THR A 234 -3.15 -15.03 6.76
N PHE A 235 -3.14 -15.70 5.60
CA PHE A 235 -2.87 -17.14 5.54
C PHE A 235 -1.48 -17.49 6.06
N ILE A 236 -0.43 -16.81 5.59
CA ILE A 236 0.96 -17.04 6.03
C ILE A 236 1.09 -16.80 7.54
N GLU A 237 0.51 -15.70 8.03
CA GLU A 237 0.49 -15.38 9.45
C GLU A 237 -0.18 -16.48 10.27
N GLY A 238 -1.42 -16.85 9.94
CA GLY A 238 -2.16 -17.86 10.70
C GLY A 238 -1.53 -19.25 10.62
N PHE A 239 -0.96 -19.65 9.47
CA PHE A 239 -0.23 -20.92 9.36
C PHE A 239 1.03 -20.92 10.23
N SER A 240 1.75 -19.80 10.31
CA SER A 240 2.96 -19.72 11.13
C SER A 240 2.71 -19.81 12.64
N GLN A 241 1.47 -19.59 13.08
CA GLN A 241 1.07 -19.70 14.48
C GLN A 241 0.76 -21.15 14.90
N ALA A 242 0.73 -22.10 13.96
CA ALA A 242 0.57 -23.51 14.28
C ALA A 242 1.72 -23.97 15.20
N ARG A 243 1.39 -24.63 16.31
CA ARG A 243 2.39 -25.18 17.25
C ARG A 243 2.93 -26.53 16.80
N ARG A 244 2.09 -27.33 16.14
CA ARG A 244 2.40 -28.64 15.59
C ARG A 244 1.62 -28.78 14.29
N CYS A 245 2.27 -29.31 13.25
CA CYS A 245 1.64 -29.51 11.95
C CYS A 245 2.01 -30.89 11.39
N THR A 246 1.02 -31.77 11.36
CA THR A 246 1.11 -33.14 10.79
C THR A 246 1.07 -33.11 9.25
N PRO A 247 1.48 -34.18 8.54
CA PRO A 247 1.25 -34.30 7.10
C PRO A 247 -0.20 -34.00 6.69
N GLU A 248 -1.15 -34.53 7.45
CA GLU A 248 -2.59 -34.35 7.25
C GLU A 248 -3.02 -32.90 7.51
N GLY A 249 -2.44 -32.25 8.54
CA GLY A 249 -2.60 -30.82 8.79
C GLY A 249 -2.07 -29.93 7.66
N ARG A 250 -0.93 -30.31 7.05
CA ARG A 250 -0.40 -29.60 5.88
C ARG A 250 -1.27 -29.77 4.65
N ALA A 251 -1.83 -30.97 4.45
CA ALA A 251 -2.82 -31.20 3.40
C ALA A 251 -4.07 -30.33 3.61
N ARG A 252 -4.51 -30.15 4.86
CA ARG A 252 -5.57 -29.21 5.21
C ARG A 252 -5.21 -27.75 4.89
N MET A 253 -4.00 -27.29 5.24
CA MET A 253 -3.54 -25.93 4.86
C MET A 253 -3.63 -25.71 3.34
N GLN A 254 -3.22 -26.72 2.56
CA GLN A 254 -3.29 -26.69 1.11
C GLN A 254 -4.74 -26.65 0.60
N LEU A 255 -5.64 -27.46 1.19
CA LEU A 255 -7.06 -27.48 0.86
C LEU A 255 -7.74 -26.14 1.16
N ASP A 256 -7.47 -25.58 2.35
CA ASP A 256 -8.00 -24.28 2.79
C ASP A 256 -7.62 -23.17 1.81
N TYR A 257 -6.35 -23.14 1.40
CA TYR A 257 -5.87 -22.13 0.47
C TYR A 257 -6.38 -22.34 -0.97
N GLN A 258 -6.49 -23.59 -1.44
CA GLN A 258 -7.06 -23.88 -2.76
C GLN A 258 -8.53 -23.45 -2.85
N GLN A 259 -9.30 -23.68 -1.79
CA GLN A 259 -10.69 -23.23 -1.74
C GLN A 259 -10.77 -21.70 -1.82
N PHE A 260 -9.94 -20.99 -1.04
CA PHE A 260 -9.86 -19.53 -1.10
C PHE A 260 -9.57 -19.04 -2.52
N VAL A 261 -8.49 -19.54 -3.15
CA VAL A 261 -8.08 -19.17 -4.51
C VAL A 261 -9.22 -19.41 -5.51
N SER A 262 -9.84 -20.60 -5.51
CA SER A 262 -10.91 -20.96 -6.45
C SER A 262 -12.12 -20.03 -6.35
N LYS A 263 -12.41 -19.54 -5.15
CA LYS A 263 -13.55 -18.64 -4.89
C LYS A 263 -13.20 -17.19 -5.21
N VAL A 264 -12.02 -16.72 -4.82
CA VAL A 264 -11.57 -15.35 -5.09
C VAL A 264 -11.35 -15.11 -6.58
N GLU A 265 -10.83 -16.08 -7.32
CA GLU A 265 -10.71 -15.97 -8.78
C GLU A 265 -12.08 -15.71 -9.44
N LYS A 266 -13.19 -16.19 -8.88
CA LYS A 266 -14.53 -15.90 -9.42
C LYS A 266 -15.05 -14.50 -9.06
N LEU A 267 -14.46 -13.84 -8.06
CA LEU A 267 -14.84 -12.51 -7.60
C LEU A 267 -14.04 -11.39 -8.27
N VAL A 268 -12.82 -11.69 -8.73
CA VAL A 268 -11.88 -10.68 -9.24
C VAL A 268 -11.33 -11.06 -10.62
N GLU A 269 -11.07 -10.06 -11.45
CA GLU A 269 -10.44 -10.25 -12.77
C GLU A 269 -8.89 -10.36 -12.69
N LEU A 270 -8.29 -10.18 -11.50
CA LEU A 270 -6.83 -10.20 -11.32
C LEU A 270 -6.24 -11.58 -11.61
N ARG A 271 -5.38 -11.69 -12.62
CA ARG A 271 -4.65 -12.91 -12.96
C ARG A 271 -3.18 -12.61 -13.30
N PRO A 272 -2.21 -13.31 -12.69
CA PRO A 272 -2.35 -14.21 -11.53
C PRO A 272 -2.78 -13.46 -10.25
N LEU A 273 -3.27 -14.18 -9.23
CA LEU A 273 -3.53 -13.55 -7.93
C LEU A 273 -2.21 -13.09 -7.29
N PRO A 274 -2.12 -11.85 -6.78
CA PRO A 274 -0.90 -11.30 -6.22
C PRO A 274 -0.44 -12.06 -4.96
N ASP A 275 0.85 -12.28 -4.81
CA ASP A 275 1.48 -12.99 -3.67
C ASP A 275 1.01 -14.45 -3.49
N ARG A 276 0.38 -15.03 -4.51
CA ARG A 276 -0.12 -16.42 -4.44
C ARG A 276 1.03 -17.41 -4.22
N GLU A 277 2.15 -17.20 -4.92
CA GLU A 277 3.34 -18.03 -4.80
C GLU A 277 3.99 -17.97 -3.41
N LEU A 278 3.74 -16.92 -2.62
CA LEU A 278 4.26 -16.82 -1.25
C LEU A 278 3.55 -17.82 -0.34
N VAL A 279 2.23 -17.89 -0.40
CA VAL A 279 1.46 -18.83 0.42
C VAL A 279 1.77 -20.27 0.01
N GLU A 280 1.75 -20.57 -1.28
CA GLU A 280 2.02 -21.92 -1.78
C GLU A 280 3.44 -22.39 -1.42
N ALA A 281 4.44 -21.51 -1.54
CA ALA A 281 5.80 -21.86 -1.16
C ALA A 281 5.98 -21.99 0.35
N ASN A 282 5.29 -21.19 1.16
CA ASN A 282 5.28 -21.35 2.61
C ASN A 282 4.74 -22.73 3.02
N VAL A 283 3.60 -23.15 2.45
CA VAL A 283 3.01 -24.48 2.71
C VAL A 283 3.95 -25.60 2.23
N LYS A 284 4.56 -25.45 1.05
CA LYS A 284 5.55 -26.42 0.52
C LYS A 284 6.80 -26.50 1.40
N ALA A 285 7.21 -25.41 2.05
CA ALA A 285 8.42 -25.38 2.88
C ALA A 285 8.35 -26.35 4.06
N TYR A 286 7.16 -26.68 4.57
CA TYR A 286 6.99 -27.67 5.64
C TYR A 286 7.42 -29.10 5.27
N TYR A 287 7.56 -29.39 3.98
CA TYR A 287 7.98 -30.71 3.48
C TYR A 287 9.49 -30.78 3.20
N LEU A 288 10.21 -29.66 3.33
CA LEU A 288 11.64 -29.61 3.07
C LEU A 288 12.44 -30.26 4.20
N THR A 289 13.57 -30.87 3.84
CA THR A 289 14.57 -31.34 4.81
C THR A 289 15.32 -30.15 5.42
N GLU A 290 16.12 -30.38 6.47
CA GLU A 290 16.98 -29.35 7.08
C GLU A 290 17.82 -28.58 6.04
N LYS A 291 18.49 -29.31 5.13
CA LYS A 291 19.29 -28.71 4.05
C LYS A 291 18.41 -27.91 3.08
N GLY A 292 17.23 -28.43 2.75
CA GLY A 292 16.26 -27.74 1.88
C GLY A 292 15.73 -26.46 2.52
N LEU A 293 15.41 -26.48 3.82
CA LEU A 293 14.97 -25.31 4.58
C LEU A 293 16.07 -24.24 4.64
N HIS A 294 17.32 -24.63 4.87
CA HIS A 294 18.43 -23.68 4.83
C HIS A 294 18.49 -22.95 3.48
N GLN A 295 18.49 -23.69 2.37
CA GLN A 295 18.53 -23.11 1.02
C GLN A 295 17.31 -22.22 0.76
N TRP A 296 16.13 -22.66 1.16
CA TRP A 296 14.89 -21.91 0.98
C TRP A 296 14.88 -20.60 1.78
N ILE A 297 15.33 -20.59 3.04
CA ILE A 297 15.44 -19.38 3.85
C ILE A 297 16.50 -18.43 3.25
N THR A 298 17.64 -18.94 2.79
CA THR A 298 18.66 -18.09 2.13
C THR A 298 18.12 -17.41 0.87
N GLN A 299 17.33 -18.12 0.07
CA GLN A 299 16.81 -17.60 -1.21
C GLN A 299 15.57 -16.71 -1.04
N ARG A 300 14.64 -17.11 -0.17
CA ARG A 300 13.30 -16.52 -0.06
C ARG A 300 12.98 -15.88 1.30
N GLY A 301 13.89 -15.99 2.27
CA GLY A 301 13.64 -15.52 3.64
C GLY A 301 13.29 -14.03 3.73
N LYS A 302 13.82 -13.20 2.81
CA LYS A 302 13.50 -11.76 2.76
C LYS A 302 12.04 -11.46 2.37
N GLU A 303 11.33 -12.41 1.76
CA GLU A 303 9.93 -12.27 1.34
C GLU A 303 8.93 -12.46 2.51
N TYR A 304 9.39 -13.00 3.64
CA TYR A 304 8.56 -13.28 4.82
C TYR A 304 8.97 -12.42 6.01
N ALA A 305 8.10 -12.32 7.03
CA ALA A 305 8.51 -11.77 8.32
C ALA A 305 9.30 -12.81 9.11
N PRO A 306 10.27 -12.42 9.97
CA PRO A 306 11.04 -13.37 10.77
C PRO A 306 10.17 -14.33 11.58
N LYS A 307 9.07 -13.82 12.16
CA LYS A 307 8.10 -14.64 12.90
C LYS A 307 7.47 -15.76 12.06
N HIS A 308 7.26 -15.54 10.76
CA HIS A 308 6.70 -16.56 9.86
C HIS A 308 7.68 -17.72 9.68
N LEU A 309 8.96 -17.39 9.50
CA LEU A 309 10.04 -18.36 9.34
C LEU A 309 10.31 -19.13 10.63
N VAL A 310 10.29 -18.44 11.77
CA VAL A 310 10.44 -19.06 13.10
C VAL A 310 9.30 -20.04 13.37
N GLY A 311 8.05 -19.66 13.08
CA GLY A 311 6.88 -20.53 13.20
C GLY A 311 7.02 -21.81 12.38
N LEU A 312 7.41 -21.67 11.11
CA LEU A 312 7.70 -22.79 10.22
C LEU A 312 8.76 -23.73 10.81
N VAL A 313 9.94 -23.21 11.16
CA VAL A 313 11.07 -24.00 11.70
C VAL A 313 10.70 -24.74 13.00
N ASN A 314 9.88 -24.12 13.85
CA ASN A 314 9.41 -24.74 15.09
C ASN A 314 8.41 -25.87 14.85
N CYS A 315 7.61 -25.79 13.79
CA CYS A 315 6.64 -26.83 13.42
C CYS A 315 7.26 -28.09 12.78
N VAL A 316 8.47 -27.99 12.23
CA VAL A 316 9.11 -29.09 11.51
C VAL A 316 9.67 -30.12 12.49
N ALA A 317 8.93 -31.22 12.67
CA ALA A 317 9.18 -32.24 13.69
C ALA A 317 10.48 -33.04 13.48
N HIS A 318 10.98 -33.16 12.25
CA HIS A 318 12.17 -33.95 11.94
C HIS A 318 13.50 -33.21 12.22
N LEU A 319 13.46 -31.93 12.60
CA LEU A 319 14.65 -31.16 12.94
C LEU A 319 15.17 -31.51 14.34
N ASN A 320 16.45 -31.89 14.41
CA ASN A 320 17.17 -32.02 15.68
C ASN A 320 17.41 -30.64 16.33
N LYS A 321 17.81 -30.63 17.61
CA LYS A 321 18.01 -29.38 18.38
C LYS A 321 19.07 -28.45 17.74
N LYS A 322 20.16 -29.02 17.21
CA LYS A 322 21.27 -28.26 16.60
C LYS A 322 20.87 -27.64 15.27
N GLY A 323 20.21 -28.40 14.41
CA GLY A 323 19.69 -27.92 13.12
C GLY A 323 18.64 -26.83 13.28
N ARG A 324 17.74 -26.98 14.28
CA ARG A 324 16.78 -25.92 14.62
C ARG A 324 17.49 -24.62 15.04
N GLN A 325 18.48 -24.69 15.92
CA GLN A 325 19.24 -23.51 16.34
C GLN A 325 20.00 -22.85 15.18
N ALA A 326 20.58 -23.65 14.27
CA ALA A 326 21.27 -23.13 13.09
C ALA A 326 20.32 -22.36 12.15
N LEU A 327 19.12 -22.90 11.89
CA LEU A 327 18.12 -22.23 11.04
C LEU A 327 17.58 -20.95 11.69
N LEU A 328 17.40 -20.93 13.02
CA LEU A 328 17.00 -19.72 13.73
C LEU A 328 18.06 -18.62 13.63
N GLY A 329 19.35 -18.97 13.78
CA GLY A 329 20.44 -18.02 13.56
C GLY A 329 20.49 -17.47 12.13
N LEU A 330 20.22 -18.32 11.13
CA LEU A 330 20.12 -17.89 9.72
C LEU A 330 18.98 -16.89 9.50
N ILE A 331 17.84 -17.06 10.18
CA ILE A 331 16.71 -16.13 10.10
C ILE A 331 17.09 -14.76 10.67
N GLU A 332 17.76 -14.72 11.82
CA GLU A 332 18.25 -13.47 12.43
C GLU A 332 19.26 -12.74 11.54
N GLU A 333 20.19 -13.47 10.92
CA GLU A 333 21.14 -12.91 9.97
C GLU A 333 20.43 -12.36 8.72
N THR A 334 19.45 -13.10 8.20
CA THR A 334 18.68 -12.67 7.03
C THR A 334 17.90 -11.38 7.31
N ASP A 335 17.29 -11.25 8.49
CA ASP A 335 16.57 -10.04 8.90
C ASP A 335 17.52 -8.83 9.04
N ARG A 336 18.70 -9.04 9.61
CA ARG A 336 19.72 -7.98 9.74
C ARG A 336 20.20 -7.45 8.40
N THR A 337 20.23 -8.28 7.35
CA THR A 337 20.61 -7.85 5.98
C THR A 337 19.43 -7.31 5.15
N LYS A 338 18.23 -7.26 5.72
CA LYS A 338 17.02 -6.69 5.10
C LYS A 338 16.81 -5.23 5.49
N LYS A 339 17.21 -4.87 6.71
CA LYS A 339 17.34 -3.48 7.19
C LYS A 339 18.57 -2.84 6.58
#